data_AF-A0A3B3BZW7-F1
#
_entry.id   AF-A0A3B3BZW7-F1
#
_cell.length_a   1.000
_cell.length_b   1.000
_cell.length_c   1.000
_cell.angle_alpha   90.00
_cell.angle_beta   90.00
_cell.angle_gamma   90.00
#
_symmetry.space_group_name_H-M   'P 1'
#
loop_
_entity.id
_entity.type
_entity.pdbx_description
1 polymer ?
#
loop_
_entity_poly.entity_id
_entity_poly.type
_entity_poly.pdbx_seq_one_letter_code
_entity_poly.pdbx_strand_id
1 'polypeptide(L)'
;MVFVFAPLLEQFMLTPLVCWVCPKVSDGTKLSEYIELVDGIYLNEIMLEINPKAAVQRTNKKVNNDPTLRIQNLSILIRQIKSYYQVRWAFWGLFFPKVLFAFS
;
A
#
# COMPACT_ATOMS: atom_id res chain seq x y z
N MET A 1 -11.74 18.57 19.68
CA MET A 1 -11.03 17.85 18.59
C MET A 1 -10.54 16.46 18.99
N VAL A 2 -10.01 16.23 20.20
CA VAL A 2 -9.45 14.92 20.60
C VAL A 2 -10.50 13.78 20.70
N PHE A 3 -11.75 14.09 21.09
CA PHE A 3 -12.80 13.07 21.28
C PHE A 3 -13.40 12.48 19.99
N VAL A 4 -13.31 13.17 18.85
CA VAL A 4 -13.89 12.71 17.57
C VAL A 4 -12.95 11.77 16.83
N PHE A 5 -11.64 11.91 17.07
CA PHE A 5 -10.61 11.13 16.38
C PHE A 5 -10.59 9.67 16.82
N ALA A 6 -10.84 9.40 18.11
CA ALA A 6 -10.82 8.06 18.67
C ALA A 6 -11.83 7.10 18.00
N PRO A 7 -13.15 7.38 17.94
CA PRO A 7 -14.10 6.46 17.32
C PRO A 7 -13.86 6.27 15.81
N LEU A 8 -13.41 7.31 15.11
CA LEU A 8 -13.09 7.23 13.68
C LEU A 8 -11.84 6.38 13.42
N LEU A 9 -10.80 6.54 14.24
CA LEU A 9 -9.59 5.72 14.21
C LEU A 9 -9.96 4.25 14.44
N GLU A 10 -10.76 3.98 15.48
CA GLU A 10 -11.17 2.61 15.78
C GLU A 10 -11.95 1.96 14.64
N GLN A 11 -12.87 2.70 14.03
CA GLN A 11 -13.63 2.22 12.88
C GLN A 11 -12.72 1.98 11.66
N PHE A 12 -11.76 2.87 11.40
CA PHE A 12 -10.80 2.72 10.32
C PHE A 12 -9.94 1.45 10.49
N MET A 13 -9.43 1.21 11.70
CA MET A 13 -8.63 0.02 12.02
C MET A 13 -9.40 -1.29 11.87
N LEU A 14 -10.73 -1.26 11.99
CA LEU A 14 -11.61 -2.42 11.78
C LEU A 14 -12.01 -2.64 10.31
N THR A 15 -11.61 -1.77 9.39
CA THR A 15 -11.95 -1.97 7.98
C THR A 15 -11.25 -3.22 7.42
N PRO A 16 -11.89 -4.01 6.54
CA PRO A 16 -11.32 -5.26 6.04
C PRO A 16 -9.94 -5.10 5.39
N LEU A 17 -9.71 -3.96 4.72
CA LEU A 17 -8.42 -3.65 4.11
C LEU A 17 -7.34 -3.43 5.18
N VAL A 18 -7.64 -2.64 6.21
CA VAL A 18 -6.69 -2.41 7.30
C VAL A 18 -6.44 -3.70 8.06
N CYS A 19 -7.45 -4.50 8.40
CA CYS A 19 -7.23 -5.79 9.07
C CYS A 19 -6.43 -6.80 8.23
N TRP A 20 -6.53 -6.73 6.89
CA TRP A 20 -5.72 -7.58 5.99
C TRP A 20 -4.27 -7.12 5.94
N VAL A 21 -4.05 -5.81 5.89
CA VAL A 21 -2.72 -5.21 5.81
C VAL A 21 -2.02 -5.26 7.16
N CYS A 22 -2.69 -4.88 8.25
CA CYS A 22 -2.08 -4.66 9.56
C CYS A 22 -1.24 -5.87 9.97
N PRO A 23 -0.06 -5.64 10.55
CA PRO A 23 0.75 -6.72 11.06
C PRO A 23 -0.08 -7.48 12.10
N LYS A 24 -0.41 -8.74 11.82
CA LYS A 24 -1.16 -9.63 12.75
C LYS A 24 -0.43 -9.90 14.08
N VAL A 25 0.71 -9.25 14.32
CA VAL A 25 1.66 -9.47 15.42
C VAL A 25 2.01 -8.13 16.10
N SER A 26 1.07 -7.18 16.13
CA SER A 26 1.21 -5.97 16.93
C SER A 26 0.53 -6.19 18.27
N ASP A 27 1.30 -6.32 19.34
CA ASP A 27 0.82 -6.19 20.73
C ASP A 27 0.57 -4.71 21.11
N GLY A 28 0.57 -3.82 20.11
CA GLY A 28 0.52 -2.37 20.27
C GLY A 28 -0.89 -1.82 20.40
N THR A 29 -0.96 -0.51 20.64
CA THR A 29 -2.23 0.23 20.61
C THR A 29 -2.70 0.45 19.16
N LYS A 30 -4.02 0.63 18.96
CA LYS A 30 -4.57 1.03 17.65
C LYS A 30 -3.92 2.30 17.08
N LEU A 31 -3.44 3.20 17.95
CA LEU A 31 -2.74 4.42 17.55
C LEU A 31 -1.33 4.13 17.02
N SER A 32 -0.58 3.22 17.65
CA SER A 32 0.75 2.83 17.16
C SER A 32 0.66 2.11 15.82
N GLU A 33 -0.31 1.21 15.65
CA GLU A 33 -0.56 0.53 14.37
C GLU A 33 -0.93 1.52 13.27
N TYR A 34 -1.76 2.52 13.58
CA TYR A 34 -2.07 3.59 12.64
C TYR A 34 -0.84 4.42 12.26
N ILE A 35 0.05 4.71 13.20
CA ILE A 35 1.29 5.45 12.92
C ILE A 35 2.19 4.66 11.97
N GLU A 36 2.33 3.35 12.17
CA GLU A 36 3.08 2.45 11.27
C GLU A 36 2.45 2.36 9.87
N LEU A 37 1.13 2.38 9.77
CA LEU A 37 0.46 2.39 8.46
C LEU A 37 0.72 3.71 7.71
N VAL A 38 0.63 4.85 8.39
CA VAL A 38 0.69 6.18 7.75
C VAL A 38 2.14 6.68 7.58
N ASP A 39 3.15 5.98 8.12
CA ASP A 39 4.54 6.23 7.74
C ASP A 39 4.89 5.71 6.33
N GLY A 40 4.05 4.79 5.83
CA GLY A 40 4.12 4.20 4.50
C GLY A 40 5.25 3.19 4.32
N ILE A 41 6.09 2.90 5.31
CA ILE A 41 7.20 1.94 5.19
C ILE A 41 6.61 0.54 4.99
N TYR A 42 5.78 0.10 5.93
CA TYR A 42 5.21 -1.24 5.94
C TYR A 42 4.32 -1.52 4.72
N LEU A 43 3.54 -0.53 4.29
CA LEU A 43 2.72 -0.64 3.08
C LEU A 43 3.55 -0.86 1.81
N ASN A 44 4.71 -0.20 1.71
CA ASN A 44 5.62 -0.39 0.59
C ASN A 44 6.29 -1.77 0.64
N GLU A 45 6.57 -2.31 1.83
CA GLU A 45 7.08 -3.68 1.98
C GLU A 45 6.06 -4.71 1.49
N ILE A 46 4.79 -4.57 1.88
CA ILE A 46 3.70 -5.41 1.35
C ILE A 46 3.61 -5.29 -0.18
N MET A 47 3.74 -4.07 -0.73
CA MET A 47 3.71 -3.89 -2.18
C MET A 47 4.87 -4.59 -2.90
N LEU A 48 6.05 -4.65 -2.27
CA LEU A 48 7.20 -5.40 -2.77
C LEU A 48 6.96 -6.92 -2.72
N GLU A 49 6.31 -7.43 -1.67
CA GLU A 49 5.90 -8.84 -1.61
C GLU A 49 4.89 -9.20 -2.71
N ILE A 50 3.94 -8.30 -3.00
CA ILE A 50 2.94 -8.46 -4.07
C ILE A 50 3.59 -8.41 -5.46
N ASN A 51 4.59 -7.55 -5.65
CA ASN A 51 5.29 -7.37 -6.92
C ASN A 51 6.81 -7.24 -6.76
N PRO A 52 7.53 -8.36 -6.57
CA PRO A 52 8.99 -8.33 -6.37
C PRO A 52 9.75 -7.87 -7.62
N LYS A 53 9.09 -7.82 -8.78
CA LYS A 53 9.65 -7.36 -10.06
C LYS A 53 9.49 -5.85 -10.27
N ALA A 54 8.78 -5.14 -9.39
CA ALA A 54 8.71 -3.69 -9.43
C ALA A 54 10.12 -3.10 -9.30
N ALA A 55 10.42 -2.01 -10.01
CA ALA A 55 11.64 -1.26 -9.76
C ALA A 55 11.66 -0.85 -8.28
N VAL A 56 12.64 -1.36 -7.52
CA VAL A 56 12.78 -1.11 -6.09
C VAL A 56 13.08 0.37 -5.88
N GLN A 57 12.05 1.17 -5.64
CA GLN A 57 12.20 2.53 -5.15
C GLN A 57 12.48 2.43 -3.65
N ARG A 58 13.66 2.90 -3.24
CA ARG A 58 14.06 2.88 -1.83
C ARG A 58 13.12 3.80 -1.03
N THR A 59 12.40 3.23 -0.08
CA THR A 59 11.60 3.97 0.89
C THR A 59 12.49 4.62 1.94
N ASN A 60 12.01 5.72 2.52
CA ASN A 60 12.67 6.35 3.66
C ASN A 60 12.40 5.52 4.91
N LYS A 61 13.41 4.82 5.41
CA LYS A 61 13.31 3.94 6.60
C LYS A 61 13.34 4.69 7.94
N LYS A 62 13.80 5.95 7.95
CA LYS A 62 13.88 6.80 9.15
C LYS A 62 12.96 8.00 8.98
N VAL A 63 11.66 7.74 9.05
CA VAL A 63 10.65 8.79 8.85
C VAL A 63 10.63 9.78 10.00
N ASN A 64 10.96 9.38 11.23
CA ASN A 64 11.03 10.25 12.43
C ASN A 64 9.79 11.16 12.62
N ASN A 65 8.62 10.70 12.16
CA ASN A 65 7.39 11.47 12.11
C ASN A 65 7.44 12.75 11.24
N ASP A 66 8.41 12.87 10.31
CA ASP A 66 8.49 13.94 9.32
C ASP A 66 7.35 13.78 8.29
N PRO A 67 6.40 14.73 8.20
CA PRO A 67 5.27 14.64 7.29
C PRO A 67 5.69 14.59 5.82
N THR A 68 6.81 15.22 5.45
CA THR A 68 7.34 15.22 4.07
C THR A 68 7.78 13.83 3.67
N LEU A 69 8.50 13.12 4.56
CA LEU A 69 8.96 11.76 4.30
C LEU A 69 7.80 10.77 4.23
N ARG A 70 6.76 10.95 5.06
CA ARG A 70 5.51 10.15 5.00
C ARG A 70 4.83 10.30 3.66
N ILE A 71 4.66 11.55 3.21
CA ILE A 71 4.04 11.85 1.92
C ILE A 71 4.86 11.25 0.77
N GLN A 72 6.20 11.31 0.83
CA GLN A 72 7.05 10.68 -0.18
C GLN A 72 6.87 9.16 -0.21
N ASN A 73 6.91 8.48 0.95
CA ASN A 73 6.71 7.03 1.03
C ASN A 73 5.33 6.62 0.47
N LEU A 74 4.27 7.35 0.82
CA LEU A 74 2.92 7.09 0.30
C LEU A 74 2.81 7.41 -1.20
N SER A 75 3.51 8.42 -1.70
CA SER A 75 3.56 8.73 -3.13
C SER A 75 4.24 7.62 -3.94
N ILE A 76 5.31 7.03 -3.40
CA ILE A 76 5.97 5.86 -3.98
C ILE A 76 5.00 4.68 -4.05
N LEU A 77 4.30 4.39 -2.94
CA LEU A 77 3.31 3.32 -2.86
C LEU A 77 2.22 3.47 -3.93
N ILE A 78 1.61 4.66 -4.02
CA ILE A 78 0.57 4.94 -5.02
C ILE A 78 1.09 4.72 -6.44
N ARG A 79 2.33 5.15 -6.73
CA ARG A 79 2.96 4.94 -8.04
C ARG A 79 3.17 3.45 -8.35
N GLN A 80 3.65 2.68 -7.37
CA GLN A 80 3.86 1.24 -7.52
C GLN A 80 2.55 0.49 -7.74
N ILE A 81 1.50 0.81 -6.98
CA ILE A 81 0.15 0.24 -7.17
C ILE A 81 -0.37 0.56 -8.58
N LYS A 82 -0.31 1.83 -9.01
CA LYS A 82 -0.74 2.24 -10.35
C LYS A 82 0.04 1.50 -11.44
N SER A 83 1.37 1.43 -11.31
CA SER A 83 2.23 0.74 -12.28
C SER A 83 1.92 -0.75 -12.36
N TYR A 84 1.71 -1.42 -11.23
CA TYR A 84 1.36 -2.84 -11.18
C TYR A 84 0.10 -3.16 -11.97
N TYR A 85 -0.95 -2.37 -11.76
CA TYR A 85 -2.19 -2.55 -12.52
C TYR A 85 -2.02 -2.12 -13.98
N GLN A 86 -1.43 -0.96 -14.28
CA GLN A 86 -1.27 -0.49 -15.66
C GLN A 86 -0.43 -1.44 -16.53
N VAL A 87 0.67 -1.98 -16.00
CA VAL A 87 1.48 -2.97 -16.74
C VAL A 87 0.67 -4.23 -17.00
N ARG A 88 -0.16 -4.67 -16.05
CA ARG A 88 -1.07 -5.79 -16.25
C ARG A 88 -2.10 -5.49 -17.34
N TRP A 89 -2.76 -4.34 -17.30
CA TRP A 89 -3.73 -3.94 -18.33
C TRP A 89 -3.09 -3.81 -19.72
N ALA A 90 -1.87 -3.28 -19.82
CA ALA A 90 -1.15 -3.21 -21.09
C ALA A 90 -0.73 -4.61 -21.59
N PHE A 91 -0.28 -5.49 -20.70
CA PHE A 91 0.07 -6.86 -21.04
C PHE A 91 -1.17 -7.63 -21.53
N TRP A 92 -2.28 -7.61 -20.78
CA TRP A 92 -3.51 -8.23 -21.23
C TRP A 92 -4.07 -7.55 -22.49
N GLY A 93 -4.09 -6.22 -22.60
CA GLY A 93 -4.55 -5.51 -23.79
C GLY A 93 -3.76 -5.82 -25.07
N LEU A 94 -2.46 -6.10 -24.97
CA LEU A 94 -1.63 -6.50 -26.12
C LEU A 94 -1.76 -7.99 -26.48
N PHE A 95 -2.03 -8.86 -25.50
CA PHE A 95 -2.14 -10.31 -25.70
C PHE A 95 -3.57 -10.79 -25.98
N PHE A 96 -4.59 -10.11 -25.46
CA PHE A 96 -6.00 -10.49 -25.59
C PHE A 96 -6.49 -10.56 -27.05
N PRO A 97 -6.12 -9.60 -27.95
CA PRO A 97 -6.48 -9.71 -29.36
C PRO A 97 -5.84 -10.93 -30.03
N LYS A 98 -4.58 -11.24 -29.72
CA LYS A 98 -3.85 -12.37 -30.32
C LYS A 98 -4.40 -13.72 -29.89
N VAL A 99 -4.90 -13.85 -28.66
CA VAL A 99 -5.56 -15.08 -28.18
C VAL A 99 -6.91 -15.27 -28.88
N LEU A 100 -7.70 -14.20 -29.06
CA LEU A 100 -8.96 -14.26 -29.81
C LEU A 100 -8.77 -14.70 -31.27
N PHE A 101 -7.70 -14.25 -31.93
CA PHE A 101 -7.37 -14.68 -33.30
C PHE A 101 -6.80 -16.10 -33.40
N ALA A 102 -6.24 -16.66 -32.32
CA ALA A 102 -5.74 -18.04 -32.31
C ALA A 102 -6.84 -19.10 -32.13
N PHE A 103 -8.06 -18.67 -31.78
CA PHE A 103 -9.25 -19.52 -31.62
C PHE A 103 -10.38 -19.16 -32.62
N SER A 104 -10.08 -18.34 -33.64
CA SER A 104 -10.97 -18.05 -34.79
C SER A 104 -10.43 -18.72 -36.06
#